data_AF-A0A7Y6GMB3-F1
#
_entry.id   AF-A0A7Y6GMB3-F1
#
_cell.length_a   1.000
_cell.length_b   1.000
_cell.length_c   1.000
_cell.angle_alpha   90.00
_cell.angle_beta   90.00
_cell.angle_gamma   90.00
#
_symmetry.space_group_name_H-M   'P 1'
#
loop_
_entity.id
_entity.type
_entity.pdbx_description
1 polymer ?
#
loop_
_entity_poly.entity_id
_entity_poly.type
_entity_poly.pdbx_seq_one_letter_code
_entity_poly.pdbx_strand_id
1 'polypeptide(L)'
;MSPEFGSTAAIFPIDDETLKYLRLTGRSDQQVALVEAYAKAQGLWLDPQAEPDFSEKLELDLSTVVPSIAGPKRPQDRIVLANAAEQFKTDVLNYVDVVDEAGKESFPASDSPAVTPNGAPSNPVTVTAPDGSTYEIDHGAVTVAAITSCTNTSNPYVMVAAALVAKKAVEKGLTRKPWVKTTLAPGSKVVTDYFDKAGLTPYLDKVGFNLVGYGCTTCIGNSGPLPEEVS
;
A
#
# COMPACT_ATOMS: atom_id res chain seq x y z
N MET A 1 -9.74 -1.49 -9.05
CA MET A 1 -10.13 -0.30 -8.28
C MET A 1 -11.25 0.49 -8.97
N SER A 2 -12.13 -0.19 -9.74
CA SER A 2 -13.20 0.48 -10.48
C SER A 2 -14.21 1.21 -9.60
N PRO A 3 -14.65 0.63 -8.46
CA PRO A 3 -15.56 1.33 -7.56
C PRO A 3 -14.96 2.62 -6.99
N GLU A 4 -13.66 2.68 -6.77
CA GLU A 4 -12.99 3.85 -6.19
C GLU A 4 -13.03 5.10 -7.10
N PHE A 5 -13.08 4.91 -8.42
CA PHE A 5 -13.30 6.00 -9.38
C PHE A 5 -14.72 6.03 -9.97
N GLY A 6 -15.64 5.25 -9.38
CA GLY A 6 -17.07 5.33 -9.66
C GLY A 6 -17.55 4.64 -10.95
N SER A 7 -16.73 3.80 -11.59
CA SER A 7 -17.16 3.10 -12.81
C SER A 7 -17.92 1.82 -12.52
N THR A 8 -18.89 1.47 -13.39
CA THR A 8 -19.59 0.18 -13.34
C THR A 8 -18.65 -0.99 -13.66
N ALA A 9 -17.76 -0.80 -14.63
CA ALA A 9 -16.74 -1.77 -15.02
C ALA A 9 -15.51 -1.03 -15.56
N ALA A 10 -14.36 -1.70 -15.53
CA ALA A 10 -13.18 -1.32 -16.28
C ALA A 10 -12.67 -2.58 -16.99
N ILE A 11 -12.58 -2.54 -18.32
CA ILE A 11 -12.33 -3.72 -19.15
C ILE A 11 -11.05 -3.48 -19.95
N PHE A 12 -10.18 -4.49 -19.92
CA PHE A 12 -9.06 -4.62 -20.84
C PHE A 12 -9.44 -5.71 -21.86
N PRO A 13 -9.38 -5.44 -23.18
CA PRO A 13 -9.66 -6.44 -24.20
C PRO A 13 -8.73 -7.66 -24.12
N ILE A 14 -9.18 -8.81 -24.63
CA ILE A 14 -8.38 -10.03 -24.63
C ILE A 14 -7.27 -9.90 -25.67
N ASP A 15 -6.05 -10.19 -25.27
CA ASP A 15 -4.85 -10.09 -26.11
C ASP A 15 -3.84 -11.22 -25.79
N ASP A 16 -2.65 -11.12 -26.38
CA ASP A 16 -1.57 -12.08 -26.14
C ASP A 16 -1.12 -12.11 -24.68
N GLU A 17 -1.16 -10.98 -23.96
CA GLU A 17 -0.79 -10.94 -22.54
C GLU A 17 -1.78 -11.72 -21.69
N THR A 18 -3.06 -11.63 -22.02
CA THR A 18 -4.11 -12.47 -21.42
C THR A 18 -3.79 -13.96 -21.61
N LEU A 19 -3.40 -14.38 -22.81
CA LEU A 19 -3.05 -15.78 -23.07
C LEU A 19 -1.77 -16.22 -22.34
N LYS A 20 -0.75 -15.35 -22.25
CA LYS A 20 0.46 -15.62 -21.44
C LYS A 20 0.08 -15.85 -19.99
N TYR A 21 -0.79 -15.03 -19.42
CA TYR A 21 -1.25 -15.20 -18.04
C TYR A 21 -2.03 -16.51 -17.85
N LEU A 22 -2.89 -16.90 -18.81
CA LEU A 22 -3.59 -18.19 -18.75
C LEU A 22 -2.61 -19.38 -18.75
N ARG A 23 -1.58 -19.35 -19.62
CA ARG A 23 -0.53 -20.38 -19.63
C ARG A 23 0.27 -20.37 -18.33
N LEU A 24 0.69 -19.20 -17.84
CA LEU A 24 1.43 -19.02 -16.59
C LEU A 24 0.67 -19.62 -15.40
N THR A 25 -0.66 -19.49 -15.40
CA THR A 25 -1.54 -20.01 -14.35
C THR A 25 -2.00 -21.45 -14.59
N GLY A 26 -1.35 -22.17 -15.52
CA GLY A 26 -1.48 -23.61 -15.70
C GLY A 26 -2.69 -24.05 -16.53
N ARG A 27 -3.32 -23.16 -17.31
CA ARG A 27 -4.37 -23.58 -18.26
C ARG A 27 -3.74 -24.38 -19.40
N SER A 28 -4.43 -25.43 -19.85
CA SER A 28 -3.93 -26.30 -20.91
C SER A 28 -3.86 -25.57 -22.25
N ASP A 29 -2.96 -26.00 -23.13
CA ASP A 29 -2.82 -25.43 -24.48
C ASP A 29 -4.12 -25.51 -25.27
N GLN A 30 -4.90 -26.59 -25.09
CA GLN A 30 -6.22 -26.73 -25.70
C GLN A 30 -7.19 -25.65 -25.22
N GLN A 31 -7.22 -25.36 -23.91
CA GLN A 31 -8.09 -24.32 -23.36
C GLN A 31 -7.65 -22.93 -23.81
N VAL A 32 -6.34 -22.66 -23.84
CA VAL A 32 -5.79 -21.38 -24.30
C VAL A 32 -6.12 -21.16 -25.78
N ALA A 33 -5.95 -22.18 -26.62
CA ALA A 33 -6.32 -22.13 -28.04
C ALA A 33 -7.82 -21.91 -28.25
N LEU A 34 -8.67 -22.52 -27.43
CA LEU A 34 -10.12 -22.29 -27.47
C LEU A 34 -10.48 -20.84 -27.12
N VAL A 35 -9.88 -20.27 -26.07
CA VAL A 35 -10.12 -18.87 -25.66
C VAL A 35 -9.72 -17.92 -26.78
N GLU A 36 -8.55 -18.12 -27.39
CA GLU A 36 -8.07 -17.31 -28.50
C GLU A 36 -9.01 -17.38 -29.71
N ALA A 37 -9.34 -18.59 -30.17
CA ALA A 37 -10.20 -18.80 -31.33
C ALA A 37 -11.59 -18.19 -31.11
N TYR A 38 -12.17 -18.39 -29.92
CA TYR A 38 -13.46 -17.82 -29.56
C TYR A 38 -13.42 -16.30 -29.50
N ALA A 39 -12.44 -15.71 -28.80
CA ALA A 39 -12.31 -14.26 -28.68
C ALA A 39 -12.17 -13.58 -30.05
N LYS A 40 -11.37 -14.17 -30.96
CA LYS A 40 -11.22 -13.68 -32.34
C LYS A 40 -12.53 -13.82 -33.13
N ALA A 41 -13.20 -14.97 -33.05
CA ALA A 41 -14.46 -15.20 -33.76
C ALA A 41 -15.60 -14.27 -33.30
N GLN A 42 -15.59 -13.86 -32.02
CA GLN A 42 -16.61 -12.97 -31.44
C GLN A 42 -16.24 -11.48 -31.51
N GLY A 43 -15.07 -11.11 -32.03
CA GLY A 43 -14.61 -9.72 -32.04
C GLY A 43 -14.27 -9.16 -30.65
N LEU A 44 -13.93 -10.03 -29.69
CA LEU A 44 -13.49 -9.65 -28.34
C LEU A 44 -11.97 -9.51 -28.22
N TRP A 45 -11.24 -9.93 -29.26
CA TRP A 45 -9.79 -9.83 -29.33
C TRP A 45 -9.36 -8.40 -29.63
N LEU A 46 -8.32 -7.91 -28.93
CA LEU A 46 -7.76 -6.59 -29.14
C LEU A 46 -7.23 -6.43 -30.58
N ASP A 47 -7.79 -5.48 -31.31
CA ASP A 47 -7.21 -4.97 -32.56
C ASP A 47 -6.78 -3.52 -32.35
N PRO A 48 -5.46 -3.24 -32.24
CA PRO A 48 -4.96 -1.88 -32.04
C PRO A 48 -5.31 -0.90 -33.17
N GLN A 49 -5.69 -1.38 -34.35
CA GLN A 49 -6.10 -0.54 -35.47
C GLN A 49 -7.61 -0.25 -35.49
N ALA A 50 -8.40 -1.02 -34.72
CA ALA A 50 -9.85 -0.88 -34.63
C ALA A 50 -10.24 -0.24 -33.29
N GLU A 51 -10.04 1.07 -33.18
CA GLU A 51 -10.42 1.82 -31.99
C GLU A 51 -11.96 1.89 -31.84
N PRO A 52 -12.53 1.51 -30.68
CA PRO A 52 -13.96 1.67 -30.44
C PRO A 52 -14.41 3.13 -30.43
N ASP A 53 -15.67 3.36 -30.78
CA ASP A 53 -16.30 4.68 -30.65
C ASP A 53 -16.71 4.90 -29.19
N PHE A 54 -15.86 5.62 -28.45
CA PHE A 54 -16.10 5.97 -27.04
C PHE A 54 -16.80 7.33 -26.93
N SER A 55 -17.77 7.43 -26.00
CA SER A 55 -18.43 8.70 -25.69
C SER A 55 -17.44 9.80 -25.25
N GLU A 56 -16.38 9.40 -24.54
CA GLU A 56 -15.30 10.26 -24.08
C GLU A 56 -13.97 9.51 -24.16
N LYS A 57 -12.89 10.24 -24.48
CA LYS A 57 -11.52 9.72 -24.52
C LYS A 57 -10.66 10.44 -23.50
N LEU A 58 -9.91 9.65 -22.72
CA LEU A 58 -8.94 10.14 -21.74
C LEU A 58 -7.59 9.50 -22.06
N GLU A 59 -6.52 10.26 -21.93
CA GLU A 59 -5.16 9.79 -22.20
C GLU A 59 -4.28 9.92 -20.96
N LEU A 60 -3.38 8.96 -20.77
CA LEU A 60 -2.37 8.97 -19.73
C LEU A 60 -1.02 8.53 -20.34
N ASP A 61 -0.07 9.46 -20.40
CA ASP A 61 1.30 9.14 -20.75
C ASP A 61 2.01 8.46 -19.56
N LEU A 62 2.30 7.17 -19.70
CA LEU A 62 2.96 6.36 -18.67
C LEU A 62 4.34 6.89 -18.28
N SER A 63 5.01 7.65 -19.15
CA SER A 63 6.32 8.25 -18.84
C SER A 63 6.22 9.34 -17.76
N THR A 64 5.03 9.90 -17.56
CA THR A 64 4.76 10.93 -16.53
C THR A 64 4.46 10.34 -15.16
N VAL A 65 4.27 9.02 -15.06
CA VAL A 65 3.92 8.35 -13.82
C VAL A 65 5.12 8.32 -12.87
N VAL A 66 4.92 8.84 -11.66
CA VAL A 66 5.93 8.85 -10.59
C VAL A 66 5.43 8.08 -9.36
N PRO A 67 6.34 7.51 -8.54
CA PRO A 67 5.97 6.86 -7.28
C PRO A 67 5.09 7.78 -6.43
N SER A 68 3.95 7.25 -5.99
CA SER A 68 2.91 8.01 -5.30
C SER A 68 2.24 7.14 -4.23
N ILE A 69 1.67 7.78 -3.23
CA ILE A 69 0.77 7.19 -2.23
C ILE A 69 -0.59 7.90 -2.30
N ALA A 70 -1.61 7.37 -1.62
CA ALA A 70 -2.92 8.00 -1.53
C ALA A 70 -3.38 8.11 -0.07
N GLY A 71 -3.99 9.24 0.29
CA GLY A 71 -4.49 9.50 1.63
C GLY A 71 -4.43 10.99 2.02
N PRO A 72 -4.58 11.30 3.32
CA PRO A 72 -4.73 10.37 4.44
C PRO A 72 -6.14 9.79 4.61
N LYS A 73 -7.17 10.36 3.95
CA LYS A 73 -8.58 9.97 4.17
C LYS A 73 -9.24 9.25 2.99
N ARG A 74 -8.86 9.55 1.74
CA ARG A 74 -9.57 9.06 0.55
C ARG A 74 -8.61 8.51 -0.52
N PRO A 75 -9.01 7.49 -1.29
CA PRO A 75 -8.15 6.85 -2.29
C PRO A 75 -7.78 7.74 -3.48
N GLN A 76 -8.59 8.76 -3.79
CA GLN A 76 -8.32 9.73 -4.86
C GLN A 76 -7.32 10.83 -4.46
N ASP A 77 -6.99 10.94 -3.16
CA ASP A 77 -6.07 11.97 -2.65
C ASP A 77 -4.62 11.54 -2.93
N ARG A 78 -4.21 11.65 -4.20
CA ARG A 78 -2.87 11.25 -4.66
C ARG A 78 -1.79 12.22 -4.15
N ILE A 79 -0.75 11.66 -3.55
CA ILE A 79 0.44 12.37 -3.07
C ILE A 79 1.67 11.79 -3.74
N VAL A 80 2.46 12.61 -4.43
CA VAL A 80 3.76 12.19 -4.96
C VAL A 80 4.66 11.81 -3.79
N LEU A 81 5.28 10.62 -3.84
CA LEU A 81 6.01 10.07 -2.68
C LEU A 81 7.15 10.98 -2.21
N ALA A 82 7.84 11.65 -3.15
CA ALA A 82 8.90 12.60 -2.83
C ALA A 82 8.41 13.81 -2.00
N ASN A 83 7.12 14.14 -2.10
CA ASN A 83 6.50 15.27 -1.40
C ASN A 83 5.70 14.84 -0.17
N ALA A 84 5.68 13.53 0.17
CA ALA A 84 4.84 13.01 1.24
C ALA A 84 5.12 13.66 2.60
N ALA A 85 6.39 13.94 2.91
CA ALA A 85 6.77 14.60 4.15
C ALA A 85 6.31 16.06 4.22
N GLU A 86 6.29 16.78 3.08
CA GLU A 86 5.79 18.15 3.02
C GLU A 86 4.27 18.18 3.13
N GLN A 87 3.59 17.33 2.35
CA GLN A 87 2.14 17.19 2.39
C GLN A 87 1.64 16.82 3.80
N PHE A 88 2.33 15.92 4.49
CA PHE A 88 1.99 15.55 5.87
C PHE A 88 1.99 16.76 6.83
N LYS A 89 2.94 17.70 6.71
CA LYS A 89 2.99 18.89 7.56
C LYS A 89 1.76 19.78 7.41
N THR A 90 1.20 19.83 6.20
CA THR A 90 -0.05 20.54 5.94
C THR A 90 -1.24 19.74 6.45
N ASP A 91 -1.28 18.43 6.17
CA ASP A 91 -2.43 17.60 6.49
C ASP A 91 -2.64 17.42 7.99
N VAL A 92 -1.56 17.27 8.76
CA VAL A 92 -1.60 17.03 10.22
C VAL A 92 -2.29 18.16 10.98
N LEU A 93 -2.26 19.39 10.46
CA LEU A 93 -2.97 20.55 11.05
C LEU A 93 -4.47 20.35 11.14
N ASN A 94 -5.05 19.46 10.32
CA ASN A 94 -6.48 19.13 10.39
C ASN A 94 -6.83 18.12 11.49
N TYR A 95 -5.82 17.61 12.22
CA TYR A 95 -5.95 16.56 13.22
C TYR A 95 -5.39 16.95 14.59
N VAL A 96 -4.80 18.13 14.68
CA VAL A 96 -4.33 18.69 15.94
C VAL A 96 -5.11 19.96 16.23
N ASP A 97 -5.49 20.15 17.49
CA ASP A 97 -6.04 21.42 17.92
C ASP A 97 -4.89 22.43 17.99
N VAL A 98 -4.79 23.31 16.99
CA VAL A 98 -3.75 24.35 16.91
C VAL A 98 -3.88 25.39 18.04
N VAL A 99 -5.00 25.36 18.76
CA VAL A 99 -5.26 26.15 19.95
C VAL A 99 -5.47 25.18 21.10
N ASP A 100 -4.43 24.99 21.91
CA ASP A 100 -4.62 24.47 23.26
C ASP A 100 -5.75 25.29 23.91
N GLU A 101 -6.68 24.68 24.64
CA GLU A 101 -7.64 25.42 25.46
C GLU A 101 -6.89 26.32 26.47
N ALA A 102 -5.63 25.98 26.81
CA ALA A 102 -4.74 26.87 27.54
C ALA A 102 -4.43 28.18 26.79
N GLY A 103 -4.42 28.20 25.45
CA GLY A 103 -4.19 29.38 24.61
C GLY A 103 -5.40 30.31 24.44
N LYS A 104 -6.62 29.82 24.71
CA LYS A 104 -7.83 30.67 24.78
C LYS A 104 -7.96 31.38 26.12
N GLU A 105 -7.36 30.82 27.17
CA GLU A 105 -7.38 31.32 28.55
C GLU A 105 -6.03 31.94 28.99
N SER A 106 -4.97 31.89 28.18
CA SER A 106 -3.66 32.40 28.57
C SER A 106 -3.47 33.90 28.28
N PHE A 107 -3.04 34.60 29.32
CA PHE A 107 -2.43 35.92 29.23
C PHE A 107 -1.15 35.90 28.36
N PRO A 108 -0.63 37.06 27.89
CA PRO A 108 0.33 37.17 26.75
C PRO A 108 1.72 36.52 26.89
N ALA A 109 1.93 35.60 27.83
CA ALA A 109 3.22 35.03 28.20
C ALA A 109 3.20 33.49 28.35
N SER A 110 2.29 32.76 27.70
CA SER A 110 2.38 31.29 27.61
C SER A 110 3.17 30.85 26.38
N ASP A 111 4.04 29.85 26.55
CA ASP A 111 4.90 29.30 25.52
C ASP A 111 4.13 28.92 24.23
N SER A 112 4.73 29.22 23.08
CA SER A 112 4.17 28.88 21.77
C SER A 112 4.03 27.35 21.62
N PRO A 113 3.04 26.84 20.85
CA PRO A 113 2.95 25.42 20.53
C PRO A 113 4.31 24.94 20.02
N ALA A 114 4.80 23.81 20.54
CA ALA A 114 6.08 23.25 20.13
C ALA A 114 5.99 22.82 18.66
N VAL A 115 6.48 23.68 17.76
CA VAL A 115 6.70 23.34 16.36
C VAL A 115 8.03 22.60 16.29
N THR A 116 8.05 21.43 15.65
CA THR A 116 9.32 20.72 15.37
C THR A 116 10.29 21.61 14.60
N PRO A 117 11.60 21.31 14.57
CA PRO A 117 12.55 21.93 13.65
C PRO A 117 12.12 21.85 12.17
N ASN A 118 11.17 20.95 11.86
CA ASN A 118 10.65 20.68 10.52
C ASN A 118 9.36 21.45 10.18
N GLY A 119 8.80 22.26 11.08
CA GLY A 119 7.60 23.06 10.82
C GLY A 119 6.25 22.34 11.00
N ALA A 120 6.26 21.09 11.47
CA ALA A 120 5.04 20.34 11.82
C ALA A 120 4.69 20.53 13.31
N PRO A 121 3.39 20.54 13.67
CA PRO A 121 2.95 20.30 15.05
C PRO A 121 3.56 19.00 15.58
N SER A 122 3.93 19.01 16.86
CA SER A 122 4.52 17.85 17.53
C SER A 122 4.04 17.77 18.97
N ASN A 123 3.80 16.54 19.40
CA ASN A 123 3.42 16.20 20.75
C ASN A 123 3.97 14.81 21.06
N PRO A 124 5.30 14.68 21.26
CA PRO A 124 5.94 13.40 21.41
C PRO A 124 5.55 12.75 22.74
N VAL A 125 5.18 11.48 22.68
CA VAL A 125 4.82 10.67 23.84
C VAL A 125 5.88 9.58 24.06
N THR A 126 6.42 9.53 25.28
CA THR A 126 7.28 8.41 25.69
C THR A 126 6.42 7.22 26.06
N VAL A 127 6.62 6.11 25.34
CA VAL A 127 5.95 4.83 25.57
C VAL A 127 6.95 3.86 26.22
N THR A 128 6.48 3.11 27.20
CA THR A 128 7.26 2.04 27.84
C THR A 128 6.72 0.69 27.39
N ALA A 129 7.57 -0.09 26.73
CA ALA A 129 7.25 -1.44 26.26
C ALA A 129 7.17 -2.44 27.43
N PRO A 130 6.53 -3.61 27.23
CA PRO A 130 6.46 -4.66 28.25
C PRO A 130 7.82 -5.21 28.72
N ASP A 131 8.87 -5.08 27.90
CA ASP A 131 10.24 -5.47 28.26
C ASP A 131 11.02 -4.37 29.03
N GLY A 132 10.37 -3.25 29.33
CA GLY A 132 10.94 -2.10 30.02
C GLY A 132 11.71 -1.13 29.11
N SER A 133 11.84 -1.42 27.81
CA SER A 133 12.42 -0.47 26.86
C SER A 133 11.49 0.72 26.65
N THR A 134 12.08 1.89 26.37
CA THR A 134 11.32 3.11 26.10
C THR A 134 11.56 3.59 24.68
N TYR A 135 10.51 4.14 24.08
CA TYR A 135 10.59 4.78 22.76
C TYR A 135 9.63 5.97 22.69
N GLU A 136 9.96 6.90 21.80
CA GLU A 136 9.14 8.09 21.55
C GLU A 136 8.29 7.88 20.30
N ILE A 137 7.00 8.21 20.40
CA ILE A 137 6.06 8.25 19.29
C ILE A 137 5.54 9.68 19.16
N ASP A 138 5.58 10.21 17.94
CA ASP A 138 5.05 11.54 17.60
C ASP A 138 4.14 11.43 16.37
N HIS A 139 3.50 12.54 16.01
CA HIS A 139 2.65 12.64 14.82
C HIS A 139 3.38 12.15 13.56
N GLY A 140 2.69 11.31 12.77
CA GLY A 140 3.22 10.73 11.54
C GLY A 140 4.00 9.43 11.73
N ALA A 141 4.16 8.95 12.97
CA ALA A 141 4.67 7.61 13.22
C ALA A 141 3.78 6.54 12.58
N VAL A 142 4.40 5.65 11.79
CA VAL A 142 3.70 4.48 11.25
C VAL A 142 3.48 3.48 12.39
N THR A 143 2.23 3.20 12.74
CA THR A 143 1.86 2.19 13.75
C THR A 143 1.36 0.89 13.13
N VAL A 144 0.87 0.93 11.89
CA VAL A 144 0.46 -0.25 11.11
C VAL A 144 1.14 -0.22 9.74
N ALA A 145 1.73 -1.34 9.33
CA ALA A 145 2.28 -1.53 7.99
C ALA A 145 1.86 -2.90 7.45
N ALA A 146 0.89 -2.91 6.53
CA ALA A 146 0.28 -4.15 6.04
C ALA A 146 0.54 -4.33 4.54
N ILE A 147 1.15 -5.47 4.15
CA ILE A 147 1.13 -5.96 2.77
C ILE A 147 -0.13 -6.82 2.64
N THR A 148 -1.19 -6.21 2.13
CA THR A 148 -2.54 -6.80 2.08
C THR A 148 -3.22 -6.48 0.73
N SER A 149 -4.50 -6.83 0.62
CA SER A 149 -5.38 -6.60 -0.53
C SER A 149 -5.10 -7.46 -1.75
N CYS A 150 -6.16 -7.98 -2.37
CA CYS A 150 -6.09 -8.64 -3.67
C CYS A 150 -5.61 -7.70 -4.79
N THR A 151 -5.76 -6.38 -4.62
CA THR A 151 -5.31 -5.36 -5.60
C THR A 151 -3.82 -5.47 -5.89
N ASN A 152 -2.98 -5.68 -4.87
CA ASN A 152 -1.52 -5.75 -5.03
C ASN A 152 -0.97 -7.16 -4.87
N THR A 153 -1.55 -7.98 -4.00
CA THR A 153 -1.02 -9.32 -3.71
C THR A 153 -1.21 -10.33 -4.85
N SER A 154 -2.06 -10.01 -5.82
CA SER A 154 -2.21 -10.77 -7.07
C SER A 154 -1.08 -10.50 -8.07
N ASN A 155 -0.30 -9.43 -7.88
CA ASN A 155 0.76 -9.03 -8.80
C ASN A 155 2.14 -9.51 -8.27
N PRO A 156 2.76 -10.52 -8.91
CA PRO A 156 4.04 -11.06 -8.46
C PRO A 156 5.18 -10.05 -8.54
N TYR A 157 5.13 -9.06 -9.45
CA TYR A 157 6.19 -8.07 -9.59
C TYR A 157 6.36 -7.24 -8.32
N VAL A 158 5.27 -6.69 -7.79
CA VAL A 158 5.32 -5.83 -6.58
C VAL A 158 5.57 -6.65 -5.32
N MET A 159 5.06 -7.88 -5.25
CA MET A 159 5.27 -8.76 -4.11
C MET A 159 6.73 -9.22 -4.02
N VAL A 160 7.33 -9.66 -5.13
CA VAL A 160 8.76 -10.00 -5.19
C VAL A 160 9.62 -8.77 -4.93
N ALA A 161 9.26 -7.60 -5.49
CA ALA A 161 9.97 -6.36 -5.20
C ALA A 161 9.96 -6.01 -3.70
N ALA A 162 8.82 -6.14 -3.02
CA ALA A 162 8.72 -5.90 -1.57
C ALA A 162 9.64 -6.84 -0.78
N ALA A 163 9.67 -8.12 -1.14
CA ALA A 163 10.54 -9.10 -0.48
C ALA A 163 12.04 -8.87 -0.78
N LEU A 164 12.38 -8.38 -1.97
CA LEU A 164 13.75 -7.96 -2.30
C LEU A 164 14.18 -6.70 -1.54
N VAL A 165 13.25 -5.77 -1.27
CA VAL A 165 13.50 -4.64 -0.37
C VAL A 165 13.76 -5.13 1.04
N ALA A 166 12.94 -6.06 1.56
CA ALA A 166 13.16 -6.68 2.87
C ALA A 166 14.53 -7.38 2.94
N LYS A 167 14.90 -8.13 1.91
CA LYS A 167 16.22 -8.76 1.81
C LYS A 167 17.36 -7.75 1.93
N LYS A 168 17.32 -6.69 1.12
CA LYS A 168 18.34 -5.63 1.17
C LYS A 168 18.38 -4.90 2.50
N ALA A 169 17.24 -4.71 3.15
CA ALA A 169 17.15 -4.09 4.46
C ALA A 169 17.85 -4.97 5.52
N VAL A 170 17.55 -6.27 5.55
CA VAL A 170 18.17 -7.24 6.46
C VAL A 170 19.67 -7.34 6.22
N GLU A 171 20.12 -7.41 4.96
CA GLU A 171 21.55 -7.45 4.61
C GLU A 171 22.30 -6.18 5.07
N LYS A 172 21.59 -5.06 5.21
CA LYS A 172 22.11 -3.80 5.77
C LYS A 172 21.94 -3.67 7.28
N GLY A 173 21.45 -4.71 7.97
CA GLY A 173 21.20 -4.69 9.41
C GLY A 173 20.02 -3.83 9.84
N LEU A 174 19.12 -3.46 8.91
CA LEU A 174 17.93 -2.69 9.20
C LEU A 174 16.80 -3.60 9.70
N THR A 175 15.99 -3.08 10.61
CA THR A 175 14.76 -3.71 11.09
C THR A 175 13.67 -2.67 11.28
N ARG A 176 12.42 -3.11 11.44
CA ARG A 176 11.29 -2.23 11.75
C ARG A 176 11.40 -1.67 13.16
N LYS A 177 10.74 -0.54 13.41
CA LYS A 177 10.54 -0.04 14.77
C LYS A 177 9.62 -0.98 15.56
N PRO A 178 9.81 -1.13 16.89
CA PRO A 178 9.14 -2.15 17.70
C PRO A 178 7.63 -1.97 17.79
N TRP A 179 7.14 -0.72 17.79
CA TRP A 179 5.71 -0.37 17.84
C TRP A 179 4.95 -0.63 16.53
N VAL A 180 5.65 -0.86 15.42
CA VAL A 180 5.00 -1.02 14.10
C VAL A 180 4.39 -2.41 14.01
N LYS A 181 3.06 -2.48 13.94
CA LYS A 181 2.35 -3.72 13.65
C LYS A 181 2.45 -4.05 12.16
N THR A 182 3.33 -4.97 11.82
CA THR A 182 3.53 -5.46 10.44
C THR A 182 2.68 -6.70 10.15
N THR A 183 2.08 -6.78 8.96
CA THR A 183 1.32 -7.96 8.53
C THR A 183 1.55 -8.28 7.05
N LEU A 184 1.65 -9.56 6.72
CA LEU A 184 1.60 -10.07 5.34
C LEU A 184 0.35 -10.95 5.17
N ALA A 185 -0.57 -10.51 4.31
CA ALA A 185 -1.85 -11.17 4.06
C ALA A 185 -2.12 -11.29 2.55
N PRO A 186 -1.53 -12.30 1.88
CA PRO A 186 -1.68 -12.49 0.45
C PRO A 186 -3.05 -13.06 0.09
N GLY A 187 -3.52 -12.74 -1.13
CA GLY A 187 -4.79 -13.26 -1.65
C GLY A 187 -4.79 -14.76 -1.98
N SER A 188 -3.63 -15.41 -2.08
CA SER A 188 -3.52 -16.84 -2.36
C SER A 188 -2.21 -17.45 -1.87
N LYS A 189 -2.17 -18.79 -1.77
CA LYS A 189 -0.96 -19.57 -1.42
C LYS A 189 0.14 -19.49 -2.48
N VAL A 190 -0.21 -19.17 -3.73
CA VAL A 190 0.79 -19.02 -4.81
C VAL A 190 1.83 -17.96 -4.45
N VAL A 191 1.43 -16.93 -3.68
CA VAL A 191 2.31 -15.86 -3.23
C VAL A 191 3.43 -16.37 -2.33
N THR A 192 3.06 -17.13 -1.30
CA THR A 192 4.05 -17.73 -0.39
C THR A 192 4.89 -18.78 -1.10
N ASP A 193 4.30 -19.56 -2.01
CA ASP A 193 5.04 -20.59 -2.75
C ASP A 193 6.19 -19.99 -3.58
N TYR A 194 5.98 -18.84 -4.26
CA TYR A 194 7.08 -18.21 -4.99
C TYR A 194 8.08 -17.49 -4.07
N PHE A 195 7.67 -17.00 -2.89
CA PHE A 195 8.61 -16.48 -1.91
C PHE A 195 9.53 -17.58 -1.37
N ASP A 196 8.97 -18.73 -1.02
CA ASP A 196 9.72 -19.87 -0.50
C ASP A 196 10.68 -20.42 -1.56
N LYS A 197 10.21 -20.62 -2.79
CA LYS A 197 11.05 -21.05 -3.92
C LYS A 197 12.19 -20.08 -4.23
N ALA A 198 11.96 -18.78 -4.05
CA ALA A 198 12.98 -17.75 -4.24
C ALA A 198 13.87 -17.54 -3.01
N GLY A 199 13.61 -18.24 -1.89
CA GLY A 199 14.33 -18.06 -0.62
C GLY A 199 14.12 -16.69 0.02
N LEU A 200 12.97 -16.06 -0.21
CA LEU A 200 12.67 -14.69 0.20
C LEU A 200 11.92 -14.60 1.54
N THR A 201 11.16 -15.62 1.91
CA THR A 201 10.37 -15.67 3.16
C THR A 201 11.17 -15.33 4.42
N PRO A 202 12.38 -15.88 4.65
CA PRO A 202 13.14 -15.56 5.87
C PRO A 202 13.49 -14.08 6.02
N TYR A 203 13.56 -13.32 4.92
CA TYR A 203 13.85 -11.89 4.97
C TYR A 203 12.61 -11.09 5.36
N LEU A 204 11.43 -11.45 4.84
CA LEU A 204 10.15 -10.86 5.25
C LEU A 204 9.90 -11.10 6.73
N ASP A 205 10.16 -12.32 7.22
CA ASP A 205 9.99 -12.65 8.63
C ASP A 205 10.91 -11.83 9.54
N LYS A 206 12.17 -11.63 9.15
CA LYS A 206 13.14 -10.84 9.91
C LYS A 206 12.76 -9.36 10.07
N VAL A 207 12.03 -8.80 9.10
CA VAL A 207 11.48 -7.43 9.21
C VAL A 207 10.05 -7.40 9.75
N GLY A 208 9.53 -8.54 10.21
CA GLY A 208 8.23 -8.67 10.87
C GLY A 208 7.03 -8.85 9.95
N PHE A 209 7.22 -8.98 8.63
CA PHE A 209 6.13 -9.25 7.68
C PHE A 209 5.83 -10.75 7.61
N ASN A 210 5.49 -11.33 8.76
CA ASN A 210 5.08 -12.72 8.86
C ASN A 210 3.71 -12.92 8.21
N LEU A 211 3.50 -14.10 7.63
CA LEU A 211 2.20 -14.51 7.10
C LEU A 211 1.18 -14.58 8.24
N VAL A 212 0.16 -13.72 8.21
CA VAL A 212 -0.94 -13.73 9.20
C VAL A 212 -2.19 -14.46 8.73
N GLY A 213 -2.30 -14.70 7.42
CA GLY A 213 -3.42 -15.43 6.83
C GLY A 213 -3.63 -15.12 5.35
N TYR A 214 -4.50 -15.89 4.71
CA TYR A 214 -4.90 -15.68 3.32
C TYR A 214 -6.30 -15.07 3.28
N GLY A 215 -6.40 -13.79 2.95
CA GLY A 215 -7.69 -13.09 2.90
C GLY A 215 -7.57 -11.59 3.07
N CYS A 216 -8.73 -10.93 3.18
CA CYS A 216 -8.82 -9.47 3.13
C CYS A 216 -8.10 -8.75 4.28
N THR A 217 -8.17 -9.27 5.52
CA THR A 217 -7.46 -8.73 6.70
C THR A 217 -7.56 -7.20 6.83
N THR A 218 -6.45 -6.48 6.97
CA THR A 218 -6.35 -5.03 7.10
C THR A 218 -7.05 -4.28 5.96
N CYS A 219 -7.14 -4.85 4.75
CA CYS A 219 -7.79 -4.20 3.60
C CYS A 219 -9.27 -3.88 3.86
N ILE A 220 -9.96 -4.65 4.70
CA ILE A 220 -11.38 -4.43 5.05
C ILE A 220 -11.54 -3.90 6.49
N GLY A 221 -10.47 -3.39 7.09
CA GLY A 221 -10.47 -2.92 8.47
C GLY A 221 -10.25 -4.01 9.53
N ASN A 222 -10.07 -5.28 9.14
CA ASN A 222 -9.72 -6.36 10.07
C ASN A 222 -8.22 -6.31 10.40
N SER A 223 -7.75 -5.19 10.93
CA SER A 223 -6.35 -4.95 11.32
C SER A 223 -6.00 -5.56 12.68
N GLY A 224 -7.00 -5.85 13.52
CA GLY A 224 -6.81 -6.22 14.92
C GLY A 224 -6.25 -5.06 15.77
N PRO A 225 -6.04 -5.28 17.08
CA PRO A 225 -5.60 -4.22 17.99
C PRO A 225 -4.14 -3.84 17.76
N LEU A 226 -3.79 -2.58 18.03
CA LEU A 226 -2.40 -2.19 18.28
C LEU A 226 -1.94 -2.74 19.64
N PRO A 227 -0.61 -2.77 19.92
CA PRO A 227 -0.13 -2.94 21.29
C PRO A 227 -0.80 -1.92 22.22
N GLU A 228 -1.15 -2.33 23.43
CA GLU A 228 -1.92 -1.49 24.38
C GLU A 228 -1.16 -0.20 24.71
N GLU A 229 0.16 -0.28 24.84
CA GLU A 229 1.04 0.84 25.12
C GLU A 229 1.17 1.85 23.95
N VAL A 230 0.72 1.47 22.75
CA VAL A 230 0.74 2.30 21.53
C VAL A 230 -0.66 2.86 21.17
N SER A 231 -1.73 2.24 21.69
CA SER A 231 -3.12 2.51 21.28
C SER A 231 -3.72 3.77 21.89
#